data_AF-A0A838VCD6-F1
#
_entry.id   AF-A0A838VCD6-F1
#
_cell.length_a   1.000
_cell.length_b   1.000
_cell.length_c   1.000
_cell.angle_alpha   90.00
_cell.angle_beta   90.00
_cell.angle_gamma   90.00
#
_symmetry.space_group_name_H-M   'P 1'
#
loop_
_entity.id
_entity.type
_entity.pdbx_description
1 polymer ?
#
loop_
_entity_poly.entity_id
_entity_poly.type
_entity_poly.pdbx_seq_one_letter_code
_entity_poly.pdbx_strand_id
1 'polypeptide(L)'
;MSITVLALTTTVPASARPVPSPGFAALFDGKTPKRWRGDKSIWSEKDGAINGGSDKPIPQDTFLISDASYGNFELRYRYRWLSYQGNSGFMFRSAQVDGNFAMTGYQANVVLTNERQERFGMLYDGRFDRQEMALLGQKAVISRRAAGGGGRGRLVHTAEATVNSRADIIGSVKAAASGSKSS
;
A
#
# COMPACT_ATOMS: atom_id res chain seq x y z
N MET A 1 -44.67 -16.04 36.43
CA MET A 1 -44.09 -16.33 35.09
C MET A 1 -42.68 -15.77 35.08
N SER A 2 -41.64 -16.62 35.16
CA SER A 2 -40.24 -16.17 35.11
C SER A 2 -39.68 -16.43 33.72
N ILE A 3 -39.23 -15.36 33.05
CA ILE A 3 -38.54 -15.44 31.77
C ILE A 3 -37.06 -15.65 32.07
N THR A 4 -36.55 -16.83 31.74
CA THR A 4 -35.10 -17.11 31.75
C THR A 4 -34.54 -16.68 30.40
N VAL A 5 -33.70 -15.65 30.39
CA VAL A 5 -32.98 -15.22 29.18
C VAL A 5 -31.73 -16.08 29.05
N LEU A 6 -31.72 -16.99 28.08
CA LEU A 6 -30.55 -17.77 27.70
C LEU A 6 -29.63 -16.87 26.87
N ALA A 7 -28.58 -16.33 27.49
CA ALA A 7 -27.56 -15.56 26.78
C ALA A 7 -26.72 -16.52 25.92
N LEU A 8 -27.00 -16.58 24.62
CA LEU A 8 -26.19 -17.30 23.65
C LEU A 8 -24.90 -16.52 23.43
N THR A 9 -23.82 -16.89 24.13
CA THR A 9 -22.48 -16.33 23.89
C THR A 9 -21.98 -16.85 22.54
N THR A 10 -22.11 -16.03 21.50
CA THR A 10 -21.45 -16.26 20.21
C THR A 10 -19.95 -16.02 20.41
N THR A 11 -19.19 -17.10 20.60
CA THR A 11 -17.73 -17.03 20.52
C THR A 11 -17.35 -16.73 19.08
N VAL A 12 -17.05 -15.46 18.79
CA VAL A 12 -16.41 -15.07 17.53
C VAL A 12 -15.05 -15.77 17.51
N PRO A 13 -14.76 -16.65 16.54
CA PRO A 13 -13.48 -17.32 16.48
C PRO A 13 -12.39 -16.25 16.37
N ALA A 14 -11.44 -16.28 17.32
CA ALA A 14 -10.27 -15.42 17.26
C ALA A 14 -9.60 -15.63 15.90
N SER A 15 -9.51 -14.57 15.09
CA SER A 15 -8.86 -14.61 13.79
C SER A 15 -7.47 -15.23 13.95
N ALA A 16 -7.30 -16.44 13.41
CA ALA A 16 -6.06 -17.18 13.55
C ALA A 16 -4.95 -16.40 12.84
N ARG A 17 -3.80 -16.27 13.51
CA ARG A 17 -2.61 -15.60 12.96
C ARG A 17 -2.34 -16.16 11.56
N PRO A 18 -2.16 -15.33 10.53
CA PRO A 18 -1.80 -15.83 9.21
C PRO A 18 -0.53 -16.66 9.32
N VAL A 19 -0.61 -17.95 8.98
CA VAL A 19 0.58 -18.82 8.90
C VAL A 19 1.32 -18.44 7.62
N PRO A 20 2.56 -17.94 7.70
CA PRO A 20 3.33 -17.60 6.51
C PRO A 20 3.58 -18.84 5.65
N SER A 21 3.63 -18.66 4.33
CA SER A 21 4.13 -19.71 3.43
C SER A 21 5.59 -20.06 3.76
N PRO A 22 6.07 -21.28 3.46
CA PRO A 22 7.47 -21.64 3.63
C PRO A 22 8.41 -20.59 3.02
N GLY A 23 9.42 -20.16 3.78
CA GLY A 23 10.37 -19.10 3.37
C GLY A 23 9.90 -17.67 3.66
N PHE A 24 8.69 -17.46 4.19
CA PHE A 24 8.18 -16.13 4.56
C PHE A 24 8.12 -15.94 6.07
N ALA A 25 8.34 -14.71 6.52
CA ALA A 25 8.06 -14.26 7.88
C ALA A 25 6.86 -13.30 7.87
N ALA A 26 5.94 -13.47 8.83
CA ALA A 26 4.82 -12.54 9.00
C ALA A 26 5.31 -11.19 9.55
N LEU A 27 5.06 -10.10 8.81
CA LEU A 27 5.31 -8.72 9.27
C LEU A 27 4.19 -8.16 10.15
N PHE A 28 3.01 -8.76 10.08
CA PHE A 28 1.84 -8.42 10.88
C PHE A 28 1.22 -9.70 11.45
N ASP A 29 0.86 -9.68 12.73
CA ASP A 29 0.34 -10.84 13.45
C ASP A 29 -1.19 -10.98 13.36
N GLY A 30 -1.86 -10.05 12.69
CA GLY A 30 -3.32 -10.03 12.60
C GLY A 30 -3.99 -9.43 13.84
N LYS A 31 -3.24 -8.84 14.77
CA LYS A 31 -3.77 -8.33 16.05
C LYS A 31 -3.24 -6.96 16.41
N THR A 32 -1.94 -6.74 16.28
CA THR A 32 -1.30 -5.52 16.74
C THR A 32 -0.18 -5.06 15.82
N PRO A 33 -0.13 -3.77 15.44
CA PRO A 33 0.99 -3.20 14.70
C PRO A 33 2.18 -2.92 15.65
N LYS A 34 2.55 -3.85 16.55
CA LYS A 34 3.55 -3.64 17.61
C LYS A 34 4.96 -3.30 17.11
N ARG A 35 5.30 -3.70 15.89
CA ARG A 35 6.60 -3.44 15.23
C ARG A 35 6.49 -2.35 14.17
N TRP A 36 5.49 -1.49 14.33
CA TRP A 36 5.17 -0.42 13.41
C TRP A 36 4.89 0.87 14.18
N ARG A 37 5.32 1.99 13.61
CA ARG A 37 5.13 3.34 14.15
C ARG A 37 4.43 4.20 13.11
N GLY A 38 3.42 4.96 13.53
CA GLY A 38 2.63 5.83 12.67
C GLY A 38 1.67 6.67 13.48
N ASP A 39 1.00 7.59 12.80
CA ASP A 39 -0.06 8.41 13.41
C ASP A 39 -1.25 7.52 13.80
N LYS A 40 -1.53 7.41 15.09
CA LYS A 40 -2.63 6.59 15.64
C LYS A 40 -4.03 7.11 15.28
N SER A 41 -4.14 8.35 14.82
CA SER A 41 -5.40 8.88 14.29
C SER A 41 -5.71 8.40 12.87
N ILE A 42 -4.70 7.90 12.15
CA ILE A 42 -4.81 7.41 10.76
C ILE A 42 -4.70 5.89 10.70
N TRP A 43 -3.84 5.31 11.52
CA TRP A 43 -3.52 3.88 11.49
C TRP A 43 -4.11 3.15 12.69
N SER A 44 -4.93 2.15 12.40
CA SER A 44 -5.57 1.29 13.38
C SER A 44 -5.53 -0.16 12.95
N GLU A 45 -5.89 -1.06 13.86
CA GLU A 45 -6.20 -2.45 13.52
C GLU A 45 -7.71 -2.62 13.53
N LYS A 46 -8.22 -3.33 12.51
CA LYS A 46 -9.64 -3.67 12.39
C LYS A 46 -9.80 -4.97 11.61
N ASP A 47 -10.57 -5.91 12.17
CA ASP A 47 -10.90 -7.20 11.56
C ASP A 47 -9.68 -8.04 11.14
N GLY A 48 -8.60 -7.98 11.92
CA GLY A 48 -7.35 -8.69 11.63
C GLY A 48 -6.54 -8.10 10.48
N ALA A 49 -6.80 -6.84 10.14
CA ALA A 49 -6.09 -6.08 9.11
C ALA A 49 -5.61 -4.73 9.65
N ILE A 50 -4.47 -4.27 9.13
CA ILE A 50 -4.05 -2.87 9.31
C ILE A 50 -5.00 -2.01 8.48
N ASN A 51 -5.67 -1.07 9.14
CA ASN A 51 -6.51 -0.08 8.52
C ASN A 51 -5.78 1.27 8.49
N GLY A 52 -5.79 1.93 7.33
CA GLY A 52 -5.20 3.25 7.13
C GLY A 52 -6.22 4.17 6.49
N GLY A 53 -6.55 5.28 7.15
CA GLY A 53 -7.50 6.26 6.63
C GLY A 53 -8.09 7.13 7.71
N SER A 54 -8.83 8.14 7.29
CA SER A 54 -9.53 9.09 8.16
C SER A 54 -10.78 9.59 7.47
N ASP A 55 -11.84 9.85 8.24
CA ASP A 55 -13.06 10.50 7.75
C ASP A 55 -12.84 12.00 7.49
N LYS A 56 -11.76 12.57 8.02
CA LYS A 56 -11.31 13.94 7.78
C LYS A 56 -10.19 13.98 6.74
N PRO A 57 -10.07 15.07 5.95
CA PRO A 57 -8.95 15.24 5.02
C PRO A 57 -7.60 15.09 5.73
N ILE A 58 -6.71 14.32 5.11
CA ILE A 58 -5.34 14.15 5.57
C ILE A 58 -4.50 15.23 4.88
N PRO A 59 -3.94 16.21 5.61
CA PRO A 59 -3.30 17.39 5.00
C PRO A 59 -1.94 17.08 4.35
N GLN A 60 -1.29 15.99 4.74
CA GLN A 60 0.01 15.58 4.24
C GLN A 60 0.13 14.05 4.29
N ASP A 61 0.91 13.48 3.37
CA ASP A 61 1.17 12.04 3.37
C ASP A 61 1.81 11.60 4.69
N THR A 62 1.31 10.49 5.23
CA THR A 62 1.80 9.86 6.46
C THR A 62 1.86 8.35 6.26
N PHE A 63 2.78 7.69 6.97
CA PHE A 63 3.11 6.29 6.73
C PHE A 63 3.09 5.49 8.03
N LEU A 64 2.72 4.22 7.90
CA LEU A 64 2.95 3.22 8.92
C LEU A 64 4.32 2.57 8.66
N ILE A 65 5.29 2.83 9.53
CA ILE A 65 6.70 2.53 9.31
C ILE A 65 7.08 1.31 10.15
N SER A 66 7.66 0.27 9.54
CA SER A 66 8.21 -0.86 10.27
C SER A 66 9.47 -0.46 11.06
N ASP A 67 9.65 -1.01 12.26
CA ASP A 67 10.87 -0.80 13.07
C ASP A 67 12.10 -1.55 12.53
N ALA A 68 11.92 -2.41 11.54
CA ALA A 68 12.99 -3.18 10.94
C ALA A 68 13.38 -2.65 9.55
N SER A 69 14.65 -2.85 9.19
CA SER A 69 15.17 -2.59 7.85
C SER A 69 15.35 -3.89 7.07
N TYR A 70 15.03 -3.86 5.79
CA TYR A 70 15.09 -5.03 4.90
C TYR A 70 15.93 -4.71 3.67
N GLY A 71 16.84 -5.62 3.30
CA GLY A 71 17.71 -5.50 2.13
C GLY A 71 17.09 -6.12 0.87
N ASN A 72 17.55 -7.32 0.51
CA ASN A 72 16.90 -8.13 -0.52
C ASN A 72 15.74 -8.91 0.12
N PHE A 73 14.55 -8.80 -0.47
CA PHE A 73 13.35 -9.45 0.06
C PHE A 73 12.35 -9.74 -1.06
N GLU A 74 11.44 -10.68 -0.77
CA GLU A 74 10.17 -10.84 -1.47
C GLU A 74 9.05 -10.48 -0.49
N LEU A 75 8.15 -9.59 -0.89
CA LEU A 75 7.01 -9.18 -0.09
C LEU A 75 5.71 -9.69 -0.71
N ARG A 76 4.85 -10.25 0.13
CA ARG A 76 3.47 -10.61 -0.22
C ARG A 76 2.52 -9.98 0.78
N TYR A 77 1.51 -9.28 0.29
CA TYR A 77 0.43 -8.74 1.11
C TYR A 77 -0.87 -8.75 0.32
N ARG A 78 -1.99 -8.60 1.04
CA ARG A 78 -3.32 -8.36 0.46
C ARG A 78 -3.75 -6.97 0.89
N TYR A 79 -4.49 -6.29 0.04
CA TYR A 79 -5.09 -5.00 0.34
C TYR A 79 -6.56 -5.01 -0.06
N ARG A 80 -7.33 -4.08 0.49
CA ARG A 80 -8.72 -3.79 0.08
C ARG A 80 -8.97 -2.30 0.22
N TRP A 81 -9.77 -1.75 -0.68
CA TRP A 81 -10.29 -0.39 -0.54
C TRP A 81 -11.62 -0.43 0.21
N LEU A 82 -11.78 0.46 1.20
CA LEU A 82 -13.05 0.69 1.88
C LEU A 82 -13.81 1.90 1.31
N SER A 83 -13.18 2.65 0.42
CA SER A 83 -13.69 3.82 -0.27
C SER A 83 -13.66 3.63 -1.78
N TYR A 84 -14.47 4.41 -2.50
CA TYR A 84 -14.46 4.45 -3.97
C TYR A 84 -13.42 5.43 -4.54
N GLN A 85 -12.63 6.06 -3.67
CA GLN A 85 -11.54 6.97 -4.03
C GLN A 85 -10.36 6.71 -3.11
N GLY A 86 -9.15 6.72 -3.64
CA GLY A 86 -7.97 6.50 -2.83
C GLY A 86 -6.68 6.44 -3.63
N ASN A 87 -5.60 6.83 -2.96
CA ASN A 87 -4.24 6.62 -3.41
C ASN A 87 -3.43 6.17 -2.19
N SER A 88 -2.67 5.09 -2.35
CA SER A 88 -1.85 4.50 -1.31
C SER A 88 -0.60 3.90 -1.95
N GLY A 89 0.25 3.27 -1.17
CA GLY A 89 1.43 2.62 -1.70
C GLY A 89 2.21 1.89 -0.63
N PHE A 90 3.01 0.94 -1.08
CA PHE A 90 4.02 0.31 -0.25
C PHE A 90 5.37 0.94 -0.54
N MET A 91 5.93 1.64 0.44
CA MET A 91 7.28 2.17 0.33
C MET A 91 8.32 1.11 0.69
N PHE A 92 9.44 1.11 -0.05
CA PHE A 92 10.55 0.20 0.18
C PHE A 92 11.90 0.85 -0.11
N ARG A 93 12.95 0.35 0.55
CA ARG A 93 14.29 0.97 0.55
C ARG A 93 14.16 2.49 0.80
N SER A 94 13.33 2.81 1.78
CA SER A 94 12.89 4.15 2.11
C SER A 94 13.46 4.59 3.46
N ALA A 95 13.44 5.89 3.71
CA ALA A 95 13.90 6.51 4.94
C ALA A 95 12.90 7.55 5.42
N GLN A 96 12.80 7.71 6.74
CA GLN A 96 12.01 8.78 7.33
C GLN A 96 12.72 10.13 7.14
N VAL A 97 12.01 11.13 6.64
CA VAL A 97 12.57 12.46 6.35
C VAL A 97 12.37 13.40 7.53
N ASP A 98 11.18 13.37 8.14
CA ASP A 98 10.78 14.25 9.22
C ASP A 98 10.02 13.48 10.32
N GLY A 99 9.84 14.12 11.48
CA GLY A 99 9.20 13.52 12.66
C GLY A 99 7.71 13.16 12.50
N ASN A 100 7.05 13.58 11.40
CA ASN A 100 5.61 13.36 11.17
C ASN A 100 5.33 12.08 10.37
N PHE A 101 6.19 11.08 10.50
CA PHE A 101 6.12 9.82 9.76
C PHE A 101 6.19 9.98 8.24
N ALA A 102 6.72 11.10 7.74
CA ALA A 102 6.89 11.27 6.30
C ALA A 102 8.13 10.52 5.81
N MET A 103 7.98 9.88 4.65
CA MET A 103 8.99 8.98 4.08
C MET A 103 9.51 9.50 2.73
N THR A 104 10.73 9.10 2.39
CA THR A 104 11.34 9.24 1.06
C THR A 104 11.84 7.88 0.57
N GLY A 105 11.93 7.68 -0.74
CA GLY A 105 12.38 6.43 -1.35
C GLY A 105 11.38 5.88 -2.36
N TYR A 106 11.56 4.61 -2.72
CA TYR A 106 10.73 3.96 -3.72
C TYR A 106 9.35 3.59 -3.16
N GLN A 107 8.34 3.69 -4.01
CA GLN A 107 6.97 3.27 -3.73
C GLN A 107 6.45 2.40 -4.86
N ALA A 108 5.87 1.25 -4.49
CA ALA A 108 4.97 0.49 -5.34
C ALA A 108 3.56 1.04 -5.10
N ASN A 109 3.02 1.71 -6.11
CA ASN A 109 1.79 2.46 -5.97
C ASN A 109 0.56 1.55 -5.89
N VAL A 110 -0.41 1.88 -5.04
CA VAL A 110 -1.68 1.17 -4.93
C VAL A 110 -2.77 2.18 -5.20
N VAL A 111 -3.42 2.04 -6.36
CA VAL A 111 -4.59 2.82 -6.75
C VAL A 111 -5.76 1.89 -6.98
N LEU A 112 -6.96 2.46 -7.03
CA LEU A 112 -8.14 1.73 -7.48
C LEU A 112 -7.92 1.23 -8.91
N THR A 113 -8.20 -0.03 -9.20
CA THR A 113 -7.92 -0.62 -10.52
C THR A 113 -9.07 -0.42 -11.54
N ASN A 114 -10.19 0.16 -11.13
CA ASN A 114 -11.21 0.66 -12.05
C ASN A 114 -10.83 2.03 -12.65
N GLU A 115 -9.84 2.73 -12.10
CA GLU A 115 -9.38 4.05 -12.54
C GLU A 115 -7.85 4.14 -12.56
N ARG A 116 -7.23 4.52 -13.68
CA ARG A 116 -5.76 4.64 -13.79
C ARG A 116 -5.01 3.32 -13.53
N GLN A 117 -5.45 2.24 -14.18
CA GLN A 117 -4.85 0.90 -14.09
C GLN A 117 -3.34 0.86 -14.31
N GLU A 118 -2.83 1.71 -15.20
CA GLU A 118 -1.41 1.85 -15.48
C GLU A 118 -0.59 2.32 -14.27
N ARG A 119 -1.24 2.95 -13.28
CA ARG A 119 -0.61 3.44 -12.06
C ARG A 119 -0.67 2.45 -10.91
N PHE A 120 -1.39 1.34 -11.04
CA PHE A 120 -1.33 0.25 -10.05
C PHE A 120 0.02 -0.45 -10.17
N GLY A 121 0.75 -0.65 -9.08
CA GLY A 121 2.10 -1.22 -9.10
C GLY A 121 3.17 -0.33 -9.75
N MET A 122 2.84 0.91 -10.12
CA MET A 122 3.80 1.88 -10.65
C MET A 122 4.94 2.11 -9.65
N LEU A 123 6.17 2.17 -10.16
CA LEU A 123 7.33 2.61 -9.39
C LEU A 123 7.34 4.13 -9.32
N TYR A 124 7.31 4.68 -8.11
CA TYR A 124 7.33 6.11 -7.84
C TYR A 124 8.40 6.45 -6.80
N ASP A 125 8.95 7.66 -6.90
CA ASP A 125 9.90 8.22 -5.94
C ASP A 125 9.64 9.72 -5.76
N GLY A 126 8.78 10.04 -4.80
CA GLY A 126 8.17 11.38 -4.67
C GLY A 126 9.06 12.46 -4.09
N ARG A 127 10.10 12.12 -3.34
CA ARG A 127 10.93 13.11 -2.61
C ARG A 127 12.35 13.25 -3.14
N PHE A 128 12.86 12.33 -3.97
CA PHE A 128 14.17 12.48 -4.64
C PHE A 128 14.08 13.05 -6.06
N ASP A 129 13.07 13.88 -6.33
CA ASP A 129 12.84 14.56 -7.61
C ASP A 129 12.53 13.61 -8.78
N ARG A 130 12.68 12.27 -8.63
CA ARG A 130 12.47 11.25 -9.69
C ARG A 130 11.00 11.08 -10.11
N GLN A 131 10.06 11.28 -9.18
CA GLN A 131 8.61 11.18 -9.38
C GLN A 131 8.18 9.81 -9.95
N GLU A 132 7.29 9.78 -10.93
CA GLU A 132 6.95 8.56 -11.66
C GLU A 132 8.24 7.93 -12.24
N MET A 133 8.37 6.61 -12.30
CA MET A 133 9.59 5.99 -12.84
C MET A 133 9.26 4.91 -13.87
N ALA A 134 8.31 4.05 -13.56
CA ALA A 134 7.83 3.03 -14.49
C ALA A 134 6.36 2.75 -14.20
N LEU A 135 5.51 2.83 -15.22
CA LEU A 135 4.11 2.39 -15.12
C LEU A 135 4.03 0.86 -15.06
N LEU A 136 2.85 0.35 -14.74
CA LEU A 136 2.59 -1.08 -14.60
C LEU A 136 3.08 -1.88 -15.82
N GLY A 137 3.96 -2.84 -15.55
CA GLY A 137 4.50 -3.75 -16.57
C GLY A 137 5.56 -3.14 -17.47
N GLN A 138 5.96 -1.87 -17.28
CA GLN A 138 7.00 -1.25 -18.10
C GLN A 138 8.41 -1.59 -17.62
N LYS A 139 9.30 -1.75 -18.60
CA LYS A 139 10.73 -1.47 -18.44
C LYS A 139 10.97 -0.06 -18.97
N ALA A 140 11.59 0.79 -18.16
CA ALA A 140 11.83 2.18 -18.50
C ALA A 140 13.26 2.62 -18.15
N VAL A 141 13.77 3.58 -18.93
CA VAL A 141 14.98 4.33 -18.62
C VAL A 141 14.59 5.72 -18.15
N ILE A 142 15.19 6.13 -17.03
CA ILE A 142 15.02 7.45 -16.44
C ILE A 142 16.27 8.28 -16.72
N SER A 143 16.10 9.36 -17.46
CA SER A 143 17.18 10.29 -17.82
C SER A 143 16.80 11.73 -17.45
N ARG A 144 17.76 12.65 -17.52
CA ARG A 144 17.51 14.10 -17.38
C ARG A 144 17.92 14.82 -18.64
N ARG A 145 16.99 15.59 -19.19
CA ARG A 145 17.28 16.55 -20.27
C ARG A 145 17.70 17.87 -19.65
N ALA A 146 18.86 18.39 -20.04
CA ALA A 146 19.38 19.66 -19.55
C ALA A 146 18.39 20.82 -19.73
N ALA A 147 18.38 21.76 -18.79
CA ALA A 147 17.66 23.03 -18.92
C ALA A 147 18.50 24.01 -19.75
N GLY A 148 17.85 24.79 -20.63
CA GLY A 148 18.54 25.72 -21.54
C GLY A 148 19.25 26.90 -20.84
N GLY A 149 19.02 27.14 -19.54
CA GLY A 149 19.58 28.26 -18.79
C GLY A 149 20.28 27.89 -17.48
N GLY A 150 20.69 26.63 -17.32
CA GLY A 150 21.22 26.11 -16.05
C GLY A 150 20.12 25.62 -15.09
N GLY A 151 20.46 24.64 -14.24
CA GLY A 151 19.53 23.92 -13.35
C GLY A 151 19.56 22.40 -13.54
N ARG A 152 18.85 21.64 -12.67
CA ARG A 152 18.86 20.16 -12.68
C ARG A 152 18.32 19.51 -13.96
N GLY A 153 17.65 20.25 -14.84
CA GLY A 153 17.00 19.69 -16.03
C GLY A 153 15.69 18.97 -15.72
N ARG A 154 14.96 18.60 -16.78
CA ARG A 154 13.67 17.89 -16.69
C ARG A 154 13.90 16.38 -16.74
N LEU A 155 13.25 15.64 -15.86
CA LEU A 155 13.22 14.18 -15.97
C LEU A 155 12.47 13.74 -17.21
N VAL A 156 13.06 12.78 -17.90
CA VAL A 156 12.50 12.14 -19.08
C VAL A 156 12.38 10.66 -18.76
N HIS A 157 11.16 10.16 -18.90
CA HIS A 157 10.87 8.74 -18.77
C HIS A 157 10.68 8.18 -20.16
N THR A 158 11.45 7.14 -20.47
CA THR A 158 11.38 6.46 -21.76
C THR A 158 11.04 5.01 -21.48
N ALA A 159 9.80 4.61 -21.77
CA ALA A 159 9.40 3.22 -21.75
C ALA A 159 10.09 2.50 -22.91
N GLU A 160 10.94 1.52 -22.60
CA GLU A 160 11.67 0.72 -23.60
C GLU A 160 10.87 -0.50 -24.03
N ALA A 161 10.11 -1.08 -23.10
CA ALA A 161 9.35 -2.29 -23.33
C ALA A 161 8.23 -2.46 -22.32
N THR A 162 7.29 -3.35 -22.64
CA THR A 162 6.35 -3.94 -21.69
C THR A 162 6.88 -5.34 -21.36
N VAL A 163 7.33 -5.55 -20.13
CA VAL A 163 7.86 -6.85 -19.66
C VAL A 163 6.77 -7.79 -19.17
N ASN A 164 5.63 -7.24 -18.77
CA ASN A 164 4.45 -7.99 -18.38
C ASN A 164 3.20 -7.27 -18.90
N SER A 165 2.27 -8.01 -19.50
CA SER A 165 1.01 -7.45 -19.98
C SER A 165 0.22 -6.84 -18.81
N ARG A 166 -0.17 -5.57 -18.95
CA ARG A 166 -1.06 -4.91 -17.99
C ARG A 166 -2.38 -5.66 -17.87
N ALA A 167 -2.95 -6.14 -18.98
CA ALA A 167 -4.20 -6.89 -18.96
C ALA A 167 -4.06 -8.18 -18.14
N ASP A 168 -2.92 -8.88 -18.29
CA ASP A 168 -2.65 -10.13 -17.58
C ASP A 168 -2.45 -9.87 -16.09
N ILE A 169 -1.70 -8.81 -15.74
CA ILE A 169 -1.51 -8.41 -14.35
C ILE A 169 -2.85 -8.02 -13.71
N ILE A 170 -3.62 -7.13 -14.33
CA ILE A 170 -4.91 -6.70 -13.79
C ILE A 170 -5.90 -7.87 -13.73
N GLY A 171 -5.90 -8.76 -14.72
CA GLY A 171 -6.70 -9.99 -14.71
C GLY A 171 -6.33 -10.96 -13.58
N SER A 172 -5.06 -10.94 -13.13
CA SER A 172 -4.62 -11.74 -11.98
C SER A 172 -5.00 -11.13 -10.62
N VAL A 173 -5.24 -9.82 -10.56
CA VAL A 173 -5.74 -9.16 -9.36
C VAL A 173 -7.20 -9.55 -9.18
N LYS A 174 -7.49 -10.45 -8.22
CA LYS A 174 -8.87 -10.76 -7.85
C LYS A 174 -9.59 -9.45 -7.50
N ALA A 175 -10.55 -9.05 -8.32
CA ALA A 175 -11.50 -8.01 -7.92
C ALA A 175 -12.10 -8.45 -6.58
N ALA A 176 -12.14 -7.55 -5.61
CA ALA A 176 -12.89 -7.80 -4.38
C ALA A 176 -14.31 -8.19 -4.81
N ALA A 177 -14.75 -9.39 -4.42
CA ALA A 177 -16.13 -9.80 -4.62
C ALA A 177 -16.99 -8.62 -4.14
N SER A 178 -17.84 -8.09 -5.02
CA SER A 178 -18.78 -7.05 -4.69
C SER A 178 -19.56 -7.53 -3.49
N GLY A 179 -19.24 -7.01 -2.30
CA GLY A 179 -20.03 -7.26 -1.11
C GLY A 179 -21.46 -6.87 -1.45
N SER A 180 -22.38 -7.80 -1.23
CA SER A 180 -23.80 -7.55 -1.36
C SER A 180 -24.10 -6.23 -0.67
N LYS A 181 -24.73 -5.29 -1.39
CA LYS A 181 -25.38 -4.15 -0.76
C LYS A 181 -26.46 -4.74 0.16
N SER A 182 -26.18 -4.88 1.45
CA SER A 182 -27.23 -5.02 2.45
C SER A 182 -27.71 -3.61 2.75
N SER A 183 -28.82 -3.25 2.12
CA SER A 183 -29.76 -2.24 2.63
C SER A 183 -30.34 -2.68 3.96
#